data_AF-A0A7X7XG40-F1
#
_entry.id   AF-A0A7X7XG40-F1
#
_cell.length_a   1.000
_cell.length_b   1.000
_cell.length_c   1.000
_cell.angle_alpha   90.00
_cell.angle_beta   90.00
_cell.angle_gamma   90.00
#
_symmetry.space_group_name_H-M   'P 1'
#
loop_
_entity.id
_entity.type
_entity.pdbx_description
1 polymer ?
#
loop_
_entity_poly.entity_id
_entity_poly.type
_entity_poly.pdbx_seq_one_letter_code
_entity_poly.pdbx_strand_id
1 'polypeptide(L)'
;MSGHDSGRATDRGLSRRAFVKALGVGSAAAGGLVLGRPSFGQGTPPPAEVETNIAEFMAVPKKPWSLPGPFPGKVVHVTDPACLANDQPVAEVVRQMVQRGITGLTGKDMAASFNLLFATDDIVGIKINPVGYPL
;
A
#
# COMPACT_ATOMS: atom_id res chain seq x y z
N MET A 1 -25.35 48.47 21.21
CA MET A 1 -25.42 47.61 20.01
C MET A 1 -24.06 46.93 19.88
N SER A 2 -23.83 45.84 20.61
CA SER A 2 -24.08 44.43 20.25
C SER A 2 -23.32 43.97 19.01
N GLY A 3 -22.44 42.98 19.20
CA GLY A 3 -21.60 42.33 18.20
C GLY A 3 -20.60 41.41 18.92
N HIS A 4 -21.08 40.42 19.66
CA HIS A 4 -21.11 39.00 19.25
C HIS A 4 -19.72 38.37 19.09
N ASP A 5 -19.08 38.17 20.23
CA ASP A 5 -18.09 37.12 20.43
C ASP A 5 -18.83 35.77 20.34
N SER A 6 -18.47 34.94 19.37
CA SER A 6 -18.99 33.58 19.24
C SER A 6 -17.85 32.62 18.97
N GLY A 7 -17.47 31.95 20.06
CA GLY A 7 -16.41 30.97 20.15
C GLY A 7 -16.57 29.85 19.14
N ARG A 8 -15.47 29.59 18.42
CA ARG A 8 -15.30 28.39 17.62
C ARG A 8 -15.15 27.20 18.57
N ALA A 9 -16.24 26.45 18.75
CA ALA A 9 -16.22 25.18 19.46
C ALA A 9 -15.17 24.26 18.80
N THR A 10 -14.09 24.00 19.53
CA THR A 10 -13.15 22.95 19.19
C THR A 10 -13.84 21.63 19.49
N ASP A 11 -14.11 20.87 18.43
CA ASP A 11 -14.57 19.49 18.52
C ASP A 11 -13.50 18.67 19.27
N ARG A 12 -13.65 18.57 20.60
CA ARG A 12 -12.82 17.72 21.46
C ARG A 12 -13.39 16.32 21.48
N GLY A 13 -13.43 15.68 20.31
CA GLY A 13 -13.61 14.23 20.21
C GLY A 13 -12.41 13.49 20.82
N LEU A 14 -12.66 12.43 21.59
CA LEU A 14 -11.62 11.58 22.16
C LEU A 14 -10.69 11.07 21.05
N SER A 15 -9.41 11.42 21.09
CA SER A 15 -8.45 10.89 20.12
C SER A 15 -8.28 9.37 20.30
N ARG A 16 -8.10 8.63 19.21
CA ARG A 16 -7.85 7.17 19.23
C ARG A 16 -6.72 6.77 20.17
N ARG A 17 -5.72 7.64 20.31
CA ARG A 17 -4.58 7.47 21.21
C ARG A 17 -4.96 7.62 22.69
N ALA A 18 -5.91 8.49 23.01
CA ALA A 18 -6.43 8.65 24.37
C ALA A 18 -7.28 7.43 24.80
N PHE A 19 -8.05 6.86 23.87
CA PHE A 19 -8.84 5.64 24.11
C PHE A 19 -7.94 4.43 24.45
N VAL A 20 -6.87 4.21 23.69
CA VAL A 20 -5.92 3.09 23.96
C VAL A 20 -5.19 3.27 25.29
N LYS A 21 -4.84 4.50 25.66
CA LYS A 21 -4.22 4.78 26.97
C LYS A 21 -5.17 4.54 28.14
N ALA A 22 -6.46 4.84 27.98
CA ALA A 22 -7.47 4.62 29.03
C ALA A 22 -7.71 3.14 29.31
N LEU A 23 -7.60 2.27 28.29
CA LEU A 23 -7.70 0.82 28.45
C LEU A 23 -6.40 0.16 28.97
N GLY A 24 -5.26 0.85 28.84
CA GLY A 24 -3.94 0.30 29.20
C GLY A 24 -3.52 0.48 30.67
N VAL A 25 -4.25 1.24 31.50
CA VAL A 25 -3.81 1.59 32.89
C VAL A 25 -4.89 1.36 33.94
N GLY A 26 -5.63 0.25 33.86
CA GLY A 26 -6.69 -0.01 34.84
C GLY A 26 -7.00 -1.49 35.04
N SER A 27 -6.17 -2.21 35.80
CA SER A 27 -6.57 -3.48 36.42
C SER A 27 -5.71 -3.79 37.65
N ALA A 28 -5.90 -3.00 38.72
CA ALA A 28 -5.58 -3.44 40.08
C ALA A 28 -6.46 -2.69 41.09
N ALA A 29 -7.69 -3.16 41.28
CA ALA A 29 -8.45 -2.97 42.53
C ALA A 29 -9.56 -4.03 42.61
N ALA A 30 -9.52 -4.83 43.66
CA ALA A 30 -10.44 -5.92 43.96
C ALA A 30 -11.77 -5.41 44.53
N GLY A 31 -12.86 -6.13 44.25
CA GLY A 31 -13.97 -6.30 45.20
C GLY A 31 -15.34 -5.69 44.87
N GLY A 32 -16.18 -6.48 44.18
CA GLY A 32 -17.61 -6.69 44.50
C GLY A 32 -18.65 -5.62 44.14
N LEU A 33 -19.52 -5.90 43.14
CA LEU A 33 -20.93 -6.28 43.36
C LEU A 33 -21.69 -6.49 42.02
N VAL A 34 -22.21 -7.71 41.89
CA VAL A 34 -23.40 -8.17 41.14
C VAL A 34 -24.15 -7.15 40.27
N LEU A 35 -23.81 -7.11 38.99
CA LEU A 35 -24.77 -6.97 37.88
C LEU A 35 -24.27 -7.86 36.74
N GLY A 36 -25.17 -8.68 36.18
CA GLY A 36 -24.87 -9.84 35.34
C GLY A 36 -23.66 -9.68 34.42
N ARG A 37 -22.59 -10.41 34.72
CA ARG A 37 -21.48 -10.62 33.79
C ARG A 37 -22.02 -11.43 32.62
N PRO A 38 -22.05 -10.91 31.38
CA PRO A 38 -22.24 -11.79 30.25
C PRO A 38 -21.06 -12.75 30.29
N SER A 39 -21.33 -14.05 30.27
CA SER A 39 -20.29 -15.07 30.06
C SER A 39 -19.80 -14.97 28.62
N PHE A 40 -19.09 -13.88 28.30
CA PHE A 40 -18.26 -13.81 27.11
C PHE A 40 -17.07 -14.72 27.37
N GLY A 41 -17.13 -15.89 26.75
CA GLY A 41 -15.97 -16.75 26.60
C GLY A 41 -15.73 -17.66 27.79
N GLN A 42 -16.40 -18.82 27.81
CA GLN A 42 -15.56 -20.02 27.77
C GLN A 42 -14.68 -19.84 26.54
N GLY A 43 -13.47 -19.32 26.76
CA GLY A 43 -12.56 -18.98 25.69
C GLY A 43 -12.36 -20.23 24.87
N THR A 44 -12.88 -20.23 23.64
CA THR A 44 -12.36 -21.09 22.59
C THR A 44 -10.84 -21.00 22.71
N PRO A 45 -10.10 -22.12 22.75
CA PRO A 45 -8.64 -22.05 22.74
C PRO A 45 -8.24 -21.06 21.65
N PRO A 46 -7.27 -20.16 21.92
CA PRO A 46 -6.85 -19.19 20.93
C PRO A 46 -6.65 -19.95 19.61
N PRO A 47 -7.21 -19.45 18.50
CA PRO A 47 -7.03 -20.09 17.19
C PRO A 47 -5.54 -20.40 17.05
N ALA A 48 -5.22 -21.62 16.61
CA ALA A 48 -3.84 -22.01 16.38
C ALA A 48 -3.12 -20.88 15.63
N GLU A 49 -1.90 -20.54 16.07
CA GLU A 49 -1.13 -19.49 15.42
C GLU A 49 -1.06 -19.80 13.93
N VAL A 50 -1.45 -18.82 13.11
CA VAL A 50 -1.44 -19.00 11.66
C VAL A 50 0.01 -19.10 11.22
N GLU A 51 0.47 -20.32 10.99
CA GLU A 51 1.81 -20.57 10.48
C GLU A 51 1.94 -19.95 9.07
N THR A 52 2.90 -19.06 8.92
CA THR A 52 3.23 -18.50 7.60
C THR A 52 4.11 -19.48 6.83
N ASN A 53 3.99 -19.51 5.51
CA ASN A 53 4.82 -20.32 4.62
C ASN A 53 6.24 -19.76 4.41
N ILE A 54 6.75 -18.92 5.33
CA ILE A 54 8.04 -18.24 5.16
C ILE A 54 9.20 -19.25 5.11
N ALA A 55 9.19 -20.27 5.99
CA ALA A 55 10.25 -21.27 6.00
C ALA A 55 10.31 -22.07 4.68
N GLU A 56 9.13 -22.43 4.14
CA GLU A 56 9.01 -23.09 2.85
C GLU A 56 9.48 -22.18 1.70
N PHE A 57 9.06 -20.91 1.69
CA PHE A 57 9.49 -19.93 0.69
C PHE A 57 11.02 -19.76 0.67
N MET A 58 11.65 -19.70 1.86
CA MET A 58 13.10 -19.53 1.99
C MET A 58 13.89 -20.77 1.57
N ALA A 59 13.27 -21.96 1.55
CA ALA A 59 13.88 -23.19 1.08
C ALA A 59 13.89 -23.31 -0.46
N VAL A 60 13.09 -22.52 -1.17
CA VAL A 60 13.03 -22.55 -2.65
C VAL A 60 14.37 -22.05 -3.23
N PRO A 61 15.03 -22.83 -4.11
CA PRO A 61 16.26 -22.39 -4.76
C PRO A 61 16.06 -21.13 -5.59
N LYS A 62 16.99 -20.17 -5.44
CA LYS A 62 16.97 -18.94 -6.23
C LYS A 62 17.32 -19.24 -7.68
N LYS A 63 16.49 -18.72 -8.59
CA LYS A 63 16.68 -18.70 -10.04
C LYS A 63 17.06 -17.27 -10.48
N PRO A 64 17.52 -17.05 -11.71
CA PRO A 64 17.85 -15.72 -12.22
C PRO A 64 16.70 -14.69 -12.09
N TRP A 65 15.46 -15.15 -12.09
CA TRP A 65 14.25 -14.34 -11.97
C TRP A 65 13.60 -14.41 -10.58
N SER A 66 14.25 -15.02 -9.59
CA SER A 66 13.78 -15.02 -8.20
C SER A 66 13.83 -13.62 -7.61
N LEU A 67 13.05 -13.38 -6.56
CA LEU A 67 13.14 -12.16 -5.78
C LEU A 67 14.42 -12.14 -4.91
N PRO A 68 15.07 -10.97 -4.74
CA PRO A 68 14.85 -9.74 -5.49
C PRO A 68 15.32 -9.91 -6.95
N GLY A 69 14.54 -9.36 -7.89
CA GLY A 69 14.81 -9.51 -9.33
C GLY A 69 16.04 -8.74 -9.82
N PRO A 70 16.30 -8.74 -11.13
CA PRO A 70 17.54 -8.21 -11.73
C PRO A 70 17.86 -6.73 -11.47
N PHE A 71 16.84 -5.94 -11.07
CA PHE A 71 16.97 -4.51 -10.80
C PHE A 71 16.52 -4.19 -9.35
N PRO A 72 17.26 -4.67 -8.33
CA PRO A 72 16.83 -4.58 -6.95
C PRO A 72 16.78 -3.12 -6.48
N GLY A 73 15.62 -2.68 -5.97
CA GLY A 73 15.44 -1.34 -5.39
C GLY A 73 15.54 -0.19 -6.40
N LYS A 74 15.47 -0.46 -7.71
CA LYS A 74 15.53 0.58 -8.74
C LYS A 74 14.13 1.03 -9.15
N VAL A 75 13.90 2.34 -9.11
CA VAL A 75 12.66 2.99 -9.58
C VAL A 75 13.02 4.01 -10.64
N VAL A 76 12.28 4.00 -11.75
CA VAL A 76 12.41 4.99 -12.81
C VAL A 76 11.10 5.75 -12.92
N HIS A 77 11.19 7.07 -12.84
CA HIS A 77 10.06 7.98 -13.01
C HIS A 77 10.23 8.75 -14.32
N VAL A 78 9.18 8.78 -15.13
CA VAL A 78 9.14 9.55 -16.37
C VAL A 78 7.91 10.45 -16.34
N THR A 79 8.11 11.73 -16.63
CA THR A 79 7.06 12.74 -16.74
C THR A 79 7.19 13.42 -18.09
N ASP A 80 6.07 13.70 -18.73
CA ASP A 80 6.02 14.51 -19.94
C ASP A 80 4.72 15.32 -19.96
N PRO A 81 4.76 16.66 -19.92
CA PRO A 81 3.55 17.47 -19.92
C PRO A 81 2.77 17.38 -21.24
N ALA A 82 3.41 16.96 -22.33
CA ALA A 82 2.75 16.78 -23.62
C ALA A 82 2.04 15.41 -23.74
N CYS A 83 2.05 14.58 -22.68
CA CYS A 83 1.41 13.26 -22.72
C CYS A 83 -0.12 13.33 -22.76
N LEU A 84 -0.69 14.49 -22.45
CA LEU A 84 -2.11 14.80 -22.51
C LEU A 84 -2.34 16.07 -23.34
N ALA A 85 -3.29 16.02 -24.25
CA ALA A 85 -3.78 17.19 -24.99
C ALA A 85 -5.31 17.11 -25.06
N ASN A 86 -6.00 18.16 -24.61
CA ASN A 86 -7.47 18.20 -24.53
C ASN A 86 -8.06 16.97 -23.80
N ASP A 87 -7.48 16.63 -22.64
CA ASP A 87 -7.84 15.45 -21.83
C ASP A 87 -7.74 14.09 -22.55
N GLN A 88 -6.99 14.04 -23.65
CA GLN A 88 -6.73 12.80 -24.39
C GLN A 88 -5.23 12.45 -24.38
N PRO A 89 -4.86 11.16 -24.18
CA PRO A 89 -3.47 10.74 -24.26
C PRO A 89 -2.88 10.96 -25.64
N VAL A 90 -1.69 11.58 -25.70
CA VAL A 90 -0.93 11.72 -26.95
C VAL A 90 -0.07 10.47 -27.14
N ALA A 91 -0.53 9.53 -27.97
CA ALA A 91 0.04 8.19 -28.10
C ALA A 91 1.56 8.18 -28.35
N GLU A 92 2.06 9.06 -29.22
CA GLU A 92 3.48 9.13 -29.53
C GLU A 92 4.33 9.58 -28.33
N VAL A 93 3.85 10.54 -27.55
CA VAL A 93 4.54 10.99 -26.33
C VAL A 93 4.53 9.88 -25.29
N VAL A 94 3.39 9.20 -25.09
CA VAL A 94 3.29 8.06 -24.17
C VAL A 94 4.22 6.92 -24.59
N ARG A 95 4.31 6.61 -25.89
CA ARG A 95 5.25 5.62 -26.43
C ARG A 95 6.69 5.96 -26.07
N GLN A 96 7.09 7.22 -26.23
CA GLN A 96 8.42 7.70 -25.86
C GLN A 96 8.65 7.68 -24.34
N MET A 97 7.61 7.95 -23.54
CA MET A 97 7.70 7.83 -22.08
C MET A 97 7.95 6.39 -21.64
N VAL A 98 7.19 5.43 -22.19
CA VAL A 98 7.37 4.01 -21.92
C VAL A 98 8.78 3.56 -22.32
N GLN A 99 9.23 3.97 -23.51
CA GLN A 99 10.59 3.67 -23.98
C GLN A 99 11.64 4.20 -22.99
N ARG A 100 11.57 5.49 -22.59
CA ARG A 100 12.48 6.08 -21.59
C ARG A 100 12.45 5.35 -20.26
N GLY A 101 11.27 4.94 -19.80
CA GLY A 101 11.09 4.20 -18.56
C GLY A 101 11.77 2.85 -18.58
N ILE A 102 11.53 2.06 -19.63
CA ILE A 102 12.11 0.72 -19.82
C ILE A 102 13.63 0.82 -19.99
N THR A 103 14.12 1.67 -20.89
CA THR A 103 15.56 1.81 -21.12
C THR A 103 16.29 2.39 -19.90
N GLY A 104 15.62 3.29 -19.15
CA GLY A 104 16.14 3.80 -17.89
C GLY A 104 16.25 2.72 -16.82
N LEU A 105 15.32 1.76 -16.78
CA LEU A 105 15.33 0.66 -15.81
C LEU A 105 16.46 -0.32 -16.13
N THR A 106 16.57 -0.74 -17.38
CA THR A 106 17.49 -1.79 -17.83
C THR A 106 18.90 -1.30 -18.15
N GLY A 107 19.06 -0.01 -18.50
CA GLY A 107 20.31 0.55 -19.01
C GLY A 107 20.68 0.06 -20.41
N LYS A 108 19.70 -0.41 -21.20
CA LYS A 108 19.90 -0.92 -22.57
C LYS A 108 18.98 -0.20 -23.54
N ASP A 109 19.17 -0.41 -24.85
CA ASP A 109 18.19 0.02 -25.85
C ASP A 109 16.86 -0.73 -25.71
N MET A 110 15.82 -0.28 -26.42
CA MET A 110 14.47 -0.81 -26.29
C MET A 110 14.37 -2.29 -26.68
N ALA A 111 15.04 -2.71 -27.76
CA ALA A 111 14.96 -4.08 -28.25
C ALA A 111 15.63 -5.05 -27.26
N ALA A 112 16.84 -4.72 -26.81
CA ALA A 112 17.54 -5.49 -25.80
C ALA A 112 16.82 -5.49 -24.44
N SER A 113 16.18 -4.37 -24.08
CA SER A 113 15.39 -4.28 -22.85
C SER A 113 14.14 -5.13 -22.88
N PHE A 114 13.43 -5.16 -24.02
CA PHE A 114 12.21 -5.94 -24.16
C PHE A 114 12.49 -7.42 -23.93
N ASN A 115 13.57 -7.94 -24.52
CA ASN A 115 14.00 -9.34 -24.35
C ASN A 115 14.47 -9.69 -22.92
N LEU A 116 14.72 -8.71 -22.06
CA LEU A 116 15.01 -8.95 -20.63
C LEU A 116 13.74 -9.08 -19.79
N LEU A 117 12.62 -8.55 -20.26
CA LEU A 117 11.38 -8.43 -19.49
C LEU A 117 10.28 -9.37 -19.99
N PHE A 118 10.25 -9.62 -21.31
CA PHE A 118 9.19 -10.38 -21.97
C PHE A 118 9.75 -11.30 -23.05
N ALA A 119 9.10 -12.45 -23.24
CA ALA A 119 9.21 -13.30 -24.40
C ALA A 119 8.10 -13.01 -25.42
N THR A 120 8.26 -13.45 -26.65
CA THR A 120 7.29 -13.20 -27.74
C THR A 120 5.94 -13.90 -27.55
N ASP A 121 5.90 -14.93 -26.72
CA ASP A 121 4.73 -15.72 -26.36
C ASP A 121 4.07 -15.28 -25.05
N ASP A 122 4.62 -14.26 -24.37
CA ASP A 122 4.01 -13.72 -23.15
C ASP A 122 2.69 -12.99 -23.45
N ILE A 123 1.68 -13.28 -22.62
CA ILE A 123 0.43 -12.51 -22.58
C ILE A 123 0.58 -11.41 -21.53
N VAL A 124 0.66 -10.16 -21.97
CA VAL A 124 0.92 -9.01 -21.09
C VAL A 124 -0.38 -8.29 -20.71
N GLY A 125 -0.72 -8.32 -19.42
CA GLY A 125 -1.79 -7.49 -18.85
C GLY A 125 -1.30 -6.10 -18.47
N ILE A 126 -2.02 -5.05 -18.87
CA ILE A 126 -1.67 -3.66 -18.51
C ILE A 126 -2.46 -3.24 -17.27
N LYS A 127 -1.75 -3.08 -16.14
CA LYS A 127 -2.36 -2.60 -14.88
C LYS A 127 -2.18 -1.09 -14.73
N ILE A 128 -3.24 -0.34 -15.01
CA ILE A 128 -3.29 1.09 -14.72
C ILE A 128 -3.54 1.27 -13.21
N ASN A 129 -2.68 2.07 -12.57
CA ASN A 129 -2.81 2.50 -11.18
C ASN A 129 -2.98 4.02 -11.16
N PRO A 130 -4.22 4.54 -11.30
CA PRO A 130 -4.46 5.96 -11.22
C PRO A 130 -4.19 6.47 -9.80
N VAL A 131 -3.53 7.63 -9.68
CA VAL A 131 -3.30 8.32 -8.41
C VAL A 131 -3.81 9.75 -8.57
N GLY A 132 -5.05 10.02 -8.15
CA GLY A 132 -5.69 11.33 -8.25
C GLY A 132 -7.21 11.28 -8.09
N TYR A 133 -7.80 12.38 -7.58
CA TYR A 133 -9.26 12.64 -7.59
C TYR A 133 -9.77 12.68 -9.05
N PRO A 134 -11.06 12.39 -9.33
CA PRO A 134 -11.61 12.54 -10.68
C PRO A 134 -11.36 13.96 -11.21
N LEU A 135 -11.01 14.03 -12.51
CA LEU A 135 -10.94 15.27 -13.29
C LEU A 135 -12.33 15.91 -13.40
#